data_AF-A0A9W5VY95-F1
#
_entry.id   AF-A0A9W5VY95-F1
#
_cell.length_a   1.000
_cell.length_b   1.000
_cell.length_c   1.000
_cell.angle_alpha   90.00
_cell.angle_beta   90.00
_cell.angle_gamma   90.00
#
_symmetry.space_group_name_H-M   'P 1'
#
loop_
_entity.id
_entity.type
_entity.pdbx_description
1 polymer ?
#
loop_
_entity_poly.entity_id
_entity_poly.type
_entity_poly.pdbx_seq_one_letter_code
_entity_poly.pdbx_strand_id
1 'polypeptide(L)'
;MNTICKGVKKASTVGATAALLVAMAPSVALAEEGASGADILLPKPAEFVPALIAFLIIFAVVAKFVWPSVLRMLDKRQEKIQGDLDAAAKAREEANKDREIAAAGIDAAKQQADEIVSAAKREGEEERARIIEQAKAEAVEIITKGKGVVESERRHAMAELSDSVVDLAVDIAGKIIGNELSVEQQRALAEKYLAEVGTPDEH
;
A
#
# COMPACT_ATOMS: atom_id res chain seq x y z
N MET A 1 -8.62 -30.92 32.11
CA MET A 1 -7.70 -29.85 32.57
C MET A 1 -7.99 -29.56 34.02
N ASN A 2 -6.94 -29.72 34.84
CA ASN A 2 -7.01 -29.94 36.29
C ASN A 2 -7.14 -28.63 37.07
N THR A 3 -7.72 -28.77 38.26
CA THR A 3 -7.75 -27.80 39.36
C THR A 3 -6.37 -27.25 39.72
N ILE A 4 -6.32 -26.03 40.30
CA ILE A 4 -5.54 -25.64 41.50
C ILE A 4 -5.64 -24.12 41.66
N CYS A 5 -6.60 -23.69 42.49
CA CYS A 5 -6.46 -22.47 43.29
C CYS A 5 -5.60 -22.82 44.50
N LYS A 6 -4.40 -22.25 44.61
CA LYS A 6 -3.61 -22.22 45.85
C LYS A 6 -2.80 -20.93 45.90
N GLY A 7 -2.79 -20.28 47.06
CA GLY A 7 -1.62 -19.55 47.52
C GLY A 7 -1.78 -18.06 47.83
N VAL A 8 -2.67 -17.72 48.76
CA VAL A 8 -2.50 -16.51 49.58
C VAL A 8 -1.79 -16.91 50.88
N LYS A 9 -0.56 -16.40 51.08
CA LYS A 9 0.26 -16.30 52.31
C LYS A 9 1.58 -15.63 51.85
N LYS A 10 2.28 -14.72 52.54
CA LYS A 10 2.34 -14.07 53.87
C LYS A 10 3.45 -12.99 53.68
N ALA A 11 3.44 -11.77 54.21
CA ALA A 11 3.87 -11.34 55.55
C ALA A 11 4.23 -9.83 55.41
N SER A 12 3.83 -8.93 56.29
CA SER A 12 4.64 -8.43 57.43
C SER A 12 3.72 -7.41 58.14
N THR A 13 3.20 -7.57 59.37
CA THR A 13 3.83 -7.58 60.71
C THR A 13 4.87 -6.49 60.93
N VAL A 14 4.47 -5.34 61.49
CA VAL A 14 4.98 -4.72 62.75
C VAL A 14 3.99 -3.59 63.10
N GLY A 15 3.51 -3.56 64.35
CA GLY A 15 2.61 -2.51 64.85
C GLY A 15 1.42 -2.99 65.67
N ALA A 16 1.47 -4.20 66.22
CA ALA A 16 0.81 -4.53 67.49
C ALA A 16 1.39 -3.57 68.56
N THR A 17 0.71 -2.98 69.53
CA THR A 17 -0.30 -3.45 70.47
C THR A 17 -0.68 -2.24 71.32
N ALA A 18 -1.97 -1.84 71.38
CA ALA A 18 -2.56 -1.09 72.49
C ALA A 18 -4.08 -0.95 72.29
N ALA A 19 -4.79 -2.07 72.13
CA ALA A 19 -6.25 -2.04 72.03
C ALA A 19 -6.94 -3.25 72.69
N LEU A 20 -6.28 -3.94 73.62
CA LEU A 20 -6.92 -4.99 74.41
C LEU A 20 -6.38 -5.01 75.83
N LEU A 21 -7.06 -4.32 76.75
CA LEU A 21 -7.29 -4.74 78.16
C LEU A 21 -8.00 -3.65 79.00
N VAL A 22 -9.22 -3.26 78.64
CA VAL A 22 -10.17 -2.72 79.63
C VAL A 22 -11.54 -3.35 79.38
N ALA A 23 -11.61 -4.67 79.57
CA ALA A 23 -12.85 -5.45 79.65
C ALA A 23 -12.68 -6.52 80.73
N MET A 24 -12.31 -6.09 81.93
CA MET A 24 -12.57 -6.81 83.18
C MET A 24 -12.87 -5.73 84.20
N ALA A 25 -14.10 -5.75 84.71
CA ALA A 25 -14.50 -4.90 85.81
C ALA A 25 -13.61 -5.15 87.03
N PRO A 26 -13.17 -4.08 87.70
CA PRO A 26 -13.29 -3.97 89.13
C PRO A 26 -14.25 -2.81 89.42
N SER A 27 -15.35 -3.12 90.07
CA SER A 27 -15.93 -2.32 91.15
C SER A 27 -15.67 -0.80 91.11
N VAL A 28 -16.21 -0.09 90.10
CA VAL A 28 -16.51 1.34 90.27
C VAL A 28 -17.74 1.40 91.17
N ALA A 29 -17.45 1.32 92.46
CA ALA A 29 -18.27 1.98 93.45
C ALA A 29 -18.31 3.46 93.08
N LEU A 30 -19.52 4.00 92.99
CA LEU A 30 -19.75 5.42 93.24
C LEU A 30 -19.20 5.71 94.64
N ALA A 31 -17.99 6.25 94.69
CA ALA A 31 -17.54 7.02 95.83
C ALA A 31 -17.43 8.46 95.33
N GLU A 32 -18.48 9.23 95.59
CA GLU A 32 -18.36 10.67 95.73
C GLU A 32 -17.25 10.96 96.75
N GLU A 33 -16.18 11.59 96.31
CA GLU A 33 -15.46 12.54 97.15
C GLU A 33 -15.69 13.90 96.51
N GLY A 34 -16.40 14.76 97.22
CA GLY A 34 -16.76 16.10 96.76
C GLY A 34 -15.52 16.91 96.41
N ALA A 35 -15.26 17.05 95.11
CA ALA A 35 -14.45 18.14 94.62
C ALA A 35 -15.33 19.39 94.67
N SER A 36 -15.05 20.23 95.67
CA SER A 36 -15.66 21.53 95.84
C SER A 36 -15.75 22.28 94.51
N GLY A 37 -16.91 22.90 94.22
CA GLY A 37 -17.14 23.69 92.99
C GLY A 37 -16.21 24.90 92.80
N ALA A 38 -15.24 25.11 93.70
CA ALA A 38 -14.17 26.10 93.57
C ALA A 38 -12.93 25.56 92.82
N ASP A 39 -12.68 24.24 92.81
CA ASP A 39 -11.58 23.63 92.04
C ASP A 39 -11.84 23.64 90.53
N ILE A 40 -13.09 23.87 90.10
CA ILE A 40 -13.46 23.99 88.68
C ILE A 40 -13.10 25.36 88.07
N LEU A 41 -12.91 26.37 88.92
CA LEU A 41 -12.72 27.77 88.51
C LEU A 41 -11.26 28.24 88.70
N LEU A 42 -10.48 27.59 89.56
CA LEU A 42 -9.04 27.80 89.73
C LEU A 42 -8.32 26.44 89.86
N PRO A 43 -7.83 25.85 88.75
CA PRO A 43 -7.08 24.61 88.82
C PRO A 43 -5.79 24.80 89.61
N LYS A 44 -5.49 23.88 90.54
CA LYS A 44 -4.19 23.84 91.22
C LYS A 44 -3.08 23.70 90.18
N PRO A 45 -1.94 24.43 90.28
CA PRO A 45 -0.84 24.31 89.31
C PRO A 45 -0.27 22.89 89.22
N ALA A 46 -0.55 22.04 90.21
CA ALA A 46 -0.19 20.63 90.22
C ALA A 46 -0.94 19.77 89.17
N GLU A 47 -2.14 20.15 88.73
CA GLU A 47 -2.90 19.40 87.70
C GLU A 47 -2.63 19.92 86.28
N PHE A 48 -2.24 21.19 86.14
CA PHE A 48 -1.90 21.79 84.85
C PHE A 48 -0.62 21.20 84.25
N VAL A 49 0.39 20.92 85.07
CA VAL A 49 1.69 20.36 84.62
C VAL A 49 1.54 18.98 83.94
N PRO A 50 0.90 17.96 84.54
CA PRO A 50 0.70 16.68 83.87
C PRO A 50 -0.24 16.78 82.65
N ALA A 51 -1.25 17.66 82.67
CA ALA A 51 -2.09 17.92 81.51
C ALA A 51 -1.30 18.54 80.34
N LEU A 52 -0.39 19.47 80.63
CA LEU A 52 0.49 20.07 79.62
C LEU A 52 1.48 19.05 79.06
N ILE A 53 2.04 18.17 79.90
CA ILE A 53 2.92 17.08 79.47
C ILE A 53 2.15 16.11 78.56
N ALA A 54 0.94 15.70 78.95
CA ALA A 54 0.10 14.84 78.12
C ALA A 54 -0.25 15.49 76.78
N PHE A 55 -0.59 16.80 76.78
CA PHE A 55 -0.81 17.57 75.56
C PHE A 55 0.43 17.63 74.67
N LEU A 56 1.60 17.90 75.24
CA LEU A 56 2.87 17.94 74.49
C LEU A 56 3.24 16.58 73.89
N ILE A 57 3.01 15.48 74.62
CA ILE A 57 3.23 14.13 74.10
C ILE A 57 2.32 13.87 72.89
N ILE A 58 1.02 14.17 73.00
CA ILE A 58 0.07 14.02 71.89
C ILE A 58 0.45 14.94 70.72
N PHE A 59 0.79 16.20 71.01
CA PHE A 59 1.22 17.17 70.00
C PHE A 59 2.46 16.69 69.26
N ALA A 60 3.47 16.15 69.96
CA ALA A 60 4.67 15.60 69.35
C ALA A 60 4.36 14.41 68.43
N VAL A 61 3.44 13.53 68.84
CA VAL A 61 2.99 12.40 68.00
C VAL A 61 2.25 12.89 66.75
N VAL A 62 1.34 13.86 66.88
CA VAL A 62 0.59 14.43 65.75
C VAL A 62 1.51 15.18 64.80
N ALA A 63 2.40 16.03 65.32
CA ALA A 63 3.37 16.77 64.52
C ALA A 63 4.31 15.83 63.76
N LYS A 64 4.74 14.73 64.39
CA LYS A 64 5.66 13.77 63.75
C LYS A 64 4.97 12.81 62.78
N PHE A 65 3.72 12.42 63.01
CA PHE A 65 3.05 11.38 62.21
C PHE A 65 1.99 11.92 61.25
N VAL A 66 1.16 12.87 61.69
CA VAL A 66 0.03 13.39 60.88
C VAL A 66 0.51 14.44 59.88
N TRP A 67 1.37 15.37 60.30
CA TRP A 67 1.90 16.43 59.43
C TRP A 67 2.56 15.90 58.12
N PRO A 68 3.47 14.91 58.17
CA PRO A 68 4.06 14.39 56.93
C PRO A 68 3.05 13.63 56.06
N SER A 69 2.01 13.01 56.65
CA SER A 69 0.97 12.32 55.88
C SER A 69 0.12 13.30 55.07
N VAL A 70 -0.26 14.43 55.67
CA VAL A 70 -1.03 15.49 55.01
C VAL A 70 -0.24 16.14 53.88
N LEU A 71 1.04 16.50 54.13
CA LEU A 71 1.92 17.06 53.11
C LEU A 71 2.08 16.10 51.92
N ARG A 72 2.36 14.81 52.17
CA ARG A 72 2.44 13.80 51.11
C ARG A 72 1.17 13.69 50.28
N MET A 73 0.00 13.85 50.89
CA MET A 73 -1.28 13.80 50.17
C MET A 73 -1.45 15.02 49.25
N LEU A 74 -1.04 16.20 49.71
CA LEU A 74 -1.07 17.44 48.92
C LEU A 74 -0.05 17.37 47.78
N ASP A 75 1.19 16.95 48.05
CA ASP A 75 2.24 16.75 47.04
C ASP A 75 1.77 15.77 45.97
N LYS A 76 1.17 14.63 46.37
CA LYS A 76 0.63 13.64 45.43
C LYS A 76 -0.51 14.20 44.57
N ARG A 77 -1.36 15.08 45.12
CA ARG A 77 -2.40 15.76 44.33
C ARG A 77 -1.79 16.74 43.35
N GLN A 78 -0.80 17.52 43.79
CA GLN A 78 -0.11 18.48 42.94
C GLN A 78 0.65 17.79 41.81
N GLU A 79 1.40 16.73 42.11
CA GLU A 79 2.12 15.91 41.13
C GLU A 79 1.15 15.27 40.14
N LYS A 80 0.02 14.75 40.61
CA LYS A 80 -1.01 14.19 39.72
C LYS A 80 -1.58 15.25 38.77
N ILE A 81 -1.92 16.43 39.27
CA ILE A 81 -2.46 17.51 38.43
C ILE A 81 -1.42 17.97 37.42
N GLN A 82 -0.17 18.17 37.84
CA GLN A 82 0.90 18.55 36.93
C GLN A 82 1.13 17.47 35.87
N GLY A 83 1.17 16.20 36.27
CA GLY A 83 1.31 15.07 35.36
C GLY A 83 0.15 14.95 34.37
N ASP A 84 -1.09 15.14 34.82
CA ASP A 84 -2.28 15.13 33.97
C ASP A 84 -2.26 16.30 32.96
N LEU A 85 -1.81 17.49 33.38
CA LEU A 85 -1.66 18.67 32.51
C LEU A 85 -0.54 18.47 31.48
N ASP A 86 0.62 17.95 31.90
CA ASP A 86 1.75 17.69 31.01
C ASP A 86 1.41 16.57 30.02
N ALA A 87 0.71 15.52 30.46
CA ALA A 87 0.23 14.46 29.58
C ALA A 87 -0.81 14.99 28.57
N ALA A 88 -1.73 15.86 29.00
CA ALA A 88 -2.70 16.49 28.10
C ALA A 88 -2.02 17.42 27.09
N ALA A 89 -1.00 18.18 27.50
CA ALA A 89 -0.21 19.04 26.62
C ALA A 89 0.55 18.22 25.58
N LYS A 90 1.24 17.15 26.00
CA LYS A 90 1.95 16.23 25.10
C LYS A 90 0.99 15.55 24.12
N ALA A 91 -0.14 15.03 24.61
CA ALA A 91 -1.14 14.40 23.74
C ALA A 91 -1.70 15.37 22.70
N ARG A 92 -1.88 16.66 23.05
CA ARG A 92 -2.28 17.69 22.08
C ARG A 92 -1.18 17.99 21.07
N GLU A 93 0.07 18.08 21.51
CA GLU A 93 1.21 18.31 20.63
C GLU A 93 1.40 17.15 19.65
N GLU A 94 1.37 15.91 20.15
CA GLU A 94 1.43 14.68 19.34
C GLU A 94 0.28 14.62 18.34
N ALA A 95 -0.97 14.87 18.78
CA ALA A 95 -2.11 14.90 17.88
C ALA A 95 -2.00 15.97 16.79
N ASN A 96 -1.41 17.13 17.10
CA ASN A 96 -1.16 18.17 16.10
C ASN A 96 -0.06 17.74 15.11
N LYS A 97 1.04 17.15 15.59
CA LYS A 97 2.10 16.59 14.74
C LYS A 97 1.58 15.50 13.83
N ASP A 98 0.78 14.57 14.36
CA ASP A 98 0.18 13.49 13.58
C ASP A 98 -0.76 14.03 12.50
N ARG A 99 -1.52 15.09 12.81
CA ARG A 99 -2.37 15.78 11.82
C ARG A 99 -1.55 16.45 10.74
N GLU A 100 -0.46 17.11 11.09
CA GLU A 100 0.46 17.74 10.12
C GLU A 100 1.11 16.69 9.21
N ILE A 101 1.59 15.58 9.78
CA ILE A 101 2.17 14.45 9.03
C ILE A 101 1.12 13.83 8.10
N ALA A 102 -0.11 13.62 8.59
CA ALA A 102 -1.19 13.08 7.77
C ALA A 102 -1.58 14.02 6.62
N ALA A 103 -1.66 15.33 6.89
CA ALA A 103 -1.94 16.34 5.87
C ALA A 103 -0.84 16.38 4.81
N ALA A 104 0.43 16.42 5.24
CA ALA A 104 1.58 16.36 4.35
C ALA A 104 1.62 15.05 3.53
N GLY A 105 1.24 13.93 4.14
CA GLY A 105 1.13 12.63 3.46
C GLY A 105 0.04 12.62 2.38
N ILE A 106 -1.11 13.23 2.65
CA ILE A 106 -2.19 13.38 1.66
C ILE A 106 -1.75 14.25 0.48
N ASP A 107 -1.06 15.36 0.76
CA ASP A 107 -0.60 16.26 -0.29
C ASP A 107 0.51 15.62 -1.14
N ALA A 108 1.44 14.89 -0.52
CA ALA A 108 2.45 14.12 -1.24
C ALA A 108 1.80 13.01 -2.10
N ALA A 109 0.80 12.30 -1.57
CA ALA A 109 0.07 11.28 -2.33
C ALA A 109 -0.69 11.87 -3.54
N LYS A 110 -1.29 13.06 -3.40
CA LYS A 110 -1.91 13.78 -4.52
C LYS A 110 -0.89 14.17 -5.58
N GLN A 111 0.26 14.72 -5.18
CA GLN A 111 1.33 15.08 -6.11
C GLN A 111 1.84 13.86 -6.89
N GLN A 112 2.07 12.73 -6.19
CA GLN A 112 2.45 11.48 -6.84
C GLN A 112 1.37 10.95 -7.78
N ALA A 113 0.09 11.04 -7.40
CA ALA A 113 -1.00 10.64 -8.27
C ALA A 113 -1.07 11.51 -9.54
N ASP A 114 -0.93 12.82 -9.41
CA ASP A 114 -0.90 13.74 -10.55
C ASP A 114 0.30 13.48 -11.46
N GLU A 115 1.47 13.19 -10.88
CA GLU A 115 2.67 12.82 -11.62
C GLU A 115 2.48 11.50 -12.40
N ILE A 116 1.92 10.47 -11.77
CA ILE A 116 1.61 9.19 -12.42
C ILE A 116 0.61 9.39 -13.57
N VAL A 117 -0.45 10.17 -13.35
CA VAL A 117 -1.45 10.45 -14.39
C VAL A 117 -0.83 11.23 -15.55
N SER A 118 0.02 12.22 -15.25
CA SER A 118 0.74 12.98 -16.27
C SER A 118 1.71 12.10 -17.06
N ALA A 119 2.48 11.26 -16.38
CA ALA A 119 3.40 10.31 -17.00
C ALA A 119 2.67 9.31 -17.90
N ALA A 120 1.57 8.72 -17.42
CA ALA A 120 0.75 7.79 -18.17
C ALA A 120 0.11 8.44 -19.42
N LYS A 121 -0.32 9.70 -19.32
CA LYS A 121 -0.81 10.45 -20.49
C LYS A 121 0.29 10.68 -21.52
N ARG A 122 1.48 11.11 -21.09
CA ARG A 122 2.63 11.32 -21.98
C ARG A 122 3.04 10.01 -22.67
N GLU A 123 3.16 8.93 -21.90
CA GLU A 123 3.48 7.60 -22.44
C GLU A 123 2.40 7.10 -23.40
N GLY A 124 1.11 7.32 -23.08
CA GLY A 124 0.01 6.98 -23.97
C GLY A 124 0.01 7.78 -25.27
N GLU A 125 0.38 9.07 -25.24
CA GLU A 125 0.53 9.89 -26.44
C GLU A 125 1.74 9.45 -27.29
N GLU A 126 2.87 9.15 -26.65
CA GLU A 126 4.07 8.63 -27.31
C GLU A 126 3.81 7.27 -27.98
N GLU A 127 3.16 6.34 -27.28
CA GLU A 127 2.83 5.03 -27.84
C GLU A 127 1.79 5.16 -28.95
N ARG A 128 0.79 6.05 -28.81
CA ARG A 128 -0.15 6.34 -29.89
C ARG A 128 0.56 6.86 -31.13
N ALA A 129 1.50 7.78 -30.97
CA ALA A 129 2.28 8.31 -32.08
C ALA A 129 3.10 7.21 -32.75
N ARG A 130 3.75 6.35 -31.97
CA ARG A 130 4.52 5.20 -32.44
C ARG A 130 3.66 4.19 -33.20
N ILE A 131 2.49 3.84 -32.68
CA ILE A 131 1.53 2.94 -33.36
C ILE A 131 1.09 3.53 -34.69
N ILE A 132 0.79 4.83 -34.74
CA ILE A 132 0.39 5.49 -35.99
C ILE A 132 1.54 5.51 -37.00
N GLU A 133 2.76 5.78 -36.56
CA GLU A 133 3.95 5.76 -37.42
C GLU A 133 4.21 4.37 -37.98
N GLN A 134 4.19 3.35 -37.12
CA GLN A 134 4.34 1.96 -37.50
C GLN A 134 3.24 1.53 -38.48
N ALA A 135 1.97 1.84 -38.20
CA ALA A 135 0.85 1.52 -39.09
C ALA A 135 1.00 2.19 -40.46
N LYS A 136 1.52 3.43 -40.52
CA LYS A 136 1.83 4.10 -41.79
C LYS A 136 2.97 3.41 -42.53
N ALA A 137 4.03 3.03 -41.84
CA ALA A 137 5.16 2.32 -42.43
C ALA A 137 4.72 0.96 -43.00
N GLU A 138 3.95 0.18 -42.23
CA GLU A 138 3.36 -1.09 -42.66
C GLU A 138 2.41 -0.91 -43.85
N ALA A 139 1.56 0.12 -43.84
CA ALA A 139 0.68 0.43 -44.97
C ALA A 139 1.48 0.72 -46.26
N VAL A 140 2.57 1.50 -46.16
CA VAL A 140 3.47 1.76 -47.29
C VAL A 140 4.12 0.47 -47.77
N GLU A 141 4.60 -0.38 -46.86
CA GLU A 141 5.20 -1.67 -47.19
C GLU A 141 4.21 -2.62 -47.90
N ILE A 142 2.96 -2.68 -47.44
CA ILE A 142 1.90 -3.48 -48.07
C ILE A 142 1.63 -2.95 -49.49
N ILE A 143 1.55 -1.64 -49.68
CA ILE A 143 1.33 -1.04 -51.00
C ILE A 143 2.50 -1.33 -51.95
N THR A 144 3.75 -1.23 -51.49
CA THR A 144 4.93 -1.50 -52.33
C THR A 144 5.02 -2.98 -52.70
N LYS A 145 4.80 -3.89 -51.74
CA LYS A 145 4.72 -5.33 -52.02
C LYS A 145 3.58 -5.64 -52.99
N GLY A 146 2.40 -5.06 -52.77
CA GLY A 146 1.24 -5.24 -53.65
C GLY A 146 1.51 -4.79 -55.09
N LYS A 147 2.17 -3.64 -55.27
CA LYS A 147 2.61 -3.19 -56.60
C LYS A 147 3.57 -4.18 -57.27
N GLY A 148 4.52 -4.73 -56.52
CA GLY A 148 5.44 -5.76 -57.04
C GLY A 148 4.70 -7.03 -57.48
N VAL A 149 3.73 -7.50 -56.70
CA VAL A 149 2.88 -8.65 -57.05
C VAL A 149 2.07 -8.35 -58.31
N VAL A 150 1.41 -7.19 -58.39
CA VAL A 150 0.63 -6.78 -59.57
C VAL A 150 1.50 -6.69 -60.83
N GLU A 151 2.71 -6.15 -60.73
CA GLU A 151 3.63 -6.12 -61.86
C GLU A 151 4.07 -7.52 -62.30
N SER A 152 4.37 -8.42 -61.35
CA SER A 152 4.71 -9.80 -61.65
C SER A 152 3.55 -10.52 -62.35
N GLU A 153 2.35 -10.40 -61.80
CA GLU A 153 1.14 -11.01 -62.35
C GLU A 153 0.82 -10.47 -63.75
N ARG A 154 1.00 -9.17 -63.96
CA ARG A 154 0.84 -8.56 -65.30
C ARG A 154 1.83 -9.14 -66.31
N ARG A 155 3.09 -9.38 -65.92
CA ARG A 155 4.08 -10.00 -66.81
C ARG A 155 3.71 -11.45 -67.13
N HIS A 156 3.25 -12.22 -66.13
CA HIS A 156 2.75 -13.57 -66.35
C HIS A 156 1.55 -13.60 -67.29
N ALA A 157 0.53 -12.77 -67.05
CA ALA A 157 -0.65 -12.68 -67.91
C ALA A 157 -0.30 -12.27 -69.35
N MET A 158 0.67 -11.36 -69.55
CA MET A 158 1.13 -10.97 -70.89
C MET A 158 1.89 -12.11 -71.59
N ALA A 159 2.66 -12.91 -70.85
CA ALA A 159 3.32 -14.09 -71.39
C ALA A 159 2.30 -15.17 -71.82
N GLU A 160 1.31 -15.48 -70.97
CA GLU A 160 0.23 -16.41 -71.29
C GLU A 160 -0.60 -15.95 -72.51
N LEU A 161 -0.87 -14.64 -72.62
CA LEU A 161 -1.55 -14.08 -73.79
C LEU A 161 -0.72 -14.26 -75.06
N SER A 162 0.60 -14.08 -74.96
CA SER A 162 1.51 -14.23 -76.09
C SER A 162 1.57 -15.68 -76.56
N ASP A 163 1.68 -16.63 -75.63
CA ASP A 163 1.64 -18.07 -75.93
C ASP A 163 0.30 -18.46 -76.58
N SER A 164 -0.83 -17.98 -76.03
CA SER A 164 -2.16 -18.23 -76.60
C SER A 164 -2.31 -17.69 -78.04
N VAL A 165 -1.69 -16.55 -78.34
CA VAL A 165 -1.68 -15.96 -79.69
C VAL A 165 -0.80 -16.77 -80.64
N VAL A 166 0.35 -17.27 -80.16
CA VAL A 166 1.23 -18.14 -80.95
C VAL A 166 0.51 -19.44 -81.28
N ASP A 167 -0.12 -20.09 -80.31
CA ASP A 167 -0.89 -21.32 -80.51
C ASP A 167 -2.02 -21.10 -81.52
N LEU A 168 -2.76 -19.99 -81.40
CA LEU A 168 -3.82 -19.64 -82.35
C LEU A 168 -3.26 -19.39 -83.77
N ALA A 169 -2.10 -18.73 -83.89
CA ALA A 169 -1.46 -18.49 -85.17
C ALA A 169 -1.00 -19.80 -85.83
N VAL A 170 -0.45 -20.75 -85.05
CA VAL A 170 -0.06 -22.09 -85.51
C VAL A 170 -1.29 -22.88 -85.95
N ASP A 171 -2.38 -22.85 -85.19
CA ASP A 171 -3.65 -23.49 -85.55
C ASP A 171 -4.24 -22.96 -86.86
N ILE A 172 -4.21 -21.63 -87.06
CA ILE A 172 -4.66 -21.00 -88.31
C ILE A 172 -3.76 -21.41 -89.48
N ALA A 173 -2.43 -21.36 -89.31
CA ALA A 173 -1.49 -21.78 -90.33
C ALA A 173 -1.66 -23.27 -90.69
N GLY A 174 -1.86 -24.13 -89.70
CA GLY A 174 -2.15 -25.55 -89.88
C GLY A 174 -3.44 -25.79 -90.64
N LYS A 175 -4.51 -25.02 -90.38
CA LYS A 175 -5.77 -25.09 -91.14
C LYS A 175 -5.64 -24.59 -92.58
N ILE A 176 -4.87 -23.53 -92.83
CA ILE A 176 -4.62 -23.01 -94.18
C ILE A 176 -3.85 -24.05 -94.99
N ILE A 177 -2.73 -24.57 -94.46
CA ILE A 177 -1.93 -25.62 -95.12
C ILE A 177 -2.76 -26.89 -95.30
N GLY A 178 -3.50 -27.32 -94.27
CA GLY A 178 -4.34 -28.52 -94.33
C GLY A 178 -5.47 -28.46 -95.37
N ASN A 179 -5.99 -27.26 -95.68
CA ASN A 179 -7.04 -27.06 -96.70
C ASN A 179 -6.50 -26.79 -98.11
N GLU A 180 -5.28 -26.27 -98.28
CA GLU A 180 -4.68 -25.95 -99.59
C GLU A 180 -3.93 -27.14 -100.23
N LEU A 181 -3.65 -28.22 -99.49
CA LEU A 181 -2.94 -29.38 -100.02
C LEU A 181 -3.80 -30.21 -101.00
N SER A 182 -3.95 -29.72 -102.24
CA SER A 182 -4.28 -30.57 -103.38
C SER A 182 -3.05 -31.39 -103.79
N VAL A 183 -3.29 -32.56 -104.39
CA VAL A 183 -2.24 -33.51 -104.82
C VAL A 183 -1.22 -32.85 -105.77
N GLU A 184 -1.62 -31.80 -106.50
CA GLU A 184 -0.73 -31.04 -107.38
C GLU A 184 0.30 -30.18 -106.62
N GLN A 185 -0.07 -29.52 -105.51
CA GLN A 185 0.86 -28.66 -104.76
C GLN A 185 1.93 -29.45 -103.99
N GLN A 186 1.58 -30.64 -103.48
CA GLN A 186 2.54 -31.55 -102.84
C GLN A 186 3.62 -32.02 -103.83
N ARG A 187 3.25 -32.25 -105.10
CA ARG A 187 4.19 -32.61 -106.17
C ARG A 187 5.13 -31.45 -106.50
N ALA A 188 4.60 -30.23 -106.63
CA ALA A 188 5.39 -29.04 -106.91
C ALA A 188 6.38 -28.70 -105.77
N LEU A 189 6.00 -28.90 -104.50
CA LEU A 189 6.89 -28.68 -103.36
C LEU A 189 7.98 -29.76 -103.27
N ALA A 190 7.65 -31.02 -103.56
CA ALA A 190 8.63 -32.11 -103.64
C ALA A 190 9.65 -31.89 -104.78
N GLU A 191 9.20 -31.43 -105.94
CA GLU A 191 10.09 -31.05 -107.05
C GLU A 191 10.98 -29.86 -106.71
N LYS A 192 10.48 -28.87 -105.96
CA LYS A 192 11.27 -27.73 -105.49
C LYS A 192 12.36 -28.15 -104.50
N TYR A 193 12.05 -28.99 -103.52
CA TYR A 193 13.06 -29.55 -102.61
C TYR A 193 14.06 -30.42 -103.37
N LEU A 194 13.61 -31.28 -104.30
CA LEU A 194 14.52 -32.07 -105.15
C LEU A 194 15.43 -31.19 -106.01
N ALA A 195 14.95 -30.03 -106.47
CA ALA A 195 15.76 -29.07 -107.23
C ALA A 195 16.78 -28.35 -106.33
N GLU A 196 16.44 -28.04 -105.08
CA GLU A 196 17.31 -27.32 -104.13
C GLU A 196 18.36 -28.23 -103.46
N VAL A 197 18.03 -29.53 -103.26
CA VAL A 197 19.02 -30.53 -102.79
C VAL A 197 19.75 -31.21 -103.97
N GLY A 198 19.21 -31.08 -105.18
CA GLY A 198 19.74 -31.67 -106.42
C GLY A 198 20.58 -30.71 -107.27
N THR A 199 20.80 -29.47 -106.84
CA THR A 199 21.88 -28.63 -107.34
C THR A 199 23.19 -29.12 -106.73
N PRO A 200 24.04 -29.86 -107.48
CA PRO A 200 25.39 -30.16 -107.00
C PRO A 200 26.14 -28.84 -106.82
N ASP A 201 26.53 -28.54 -105.59
CA ASP A 201 27.54 -27.54 -105.30
C ASP A 201 28.85 -27.99 -105.98
N GLU A 202 29.12 -27.45 -107.16
CA GLU A 202 30.49 -27.26 -107.64
C GLU A 202 31.12 -26.16 -106.79
N HIS A 203 31.82 -26.57 -105.73
CA HIS A 203 33.15 -26.10 -105.33
C HIS A 203 33.79 -27.03 -104.30
#